data_AF-A0A2H3B1W9-F1
#
_entry.id   AF-A0A2H3B1W9-F1
#
_cell.length_a   1.000
_cell.length_b   1.000
_cell.length_c   1.000
_cell.angle_alpha   90.00
_cell.angle_beta   90.00
_cell.angle_gamma   90.00
#
_symmetry.space_group_name_H-M   'P 1'
#
loop_
_entity.id
_entity.type
_entity.pdbx_description
1 polymer ?
#
loop_
_entity_poly.entity_id
_entity_poly.type
_entity_poly.pdbx_seq_one_letter_code
_entity_poly.pdbx_strand_id
1 'polypeptide(L)'
;MLSNGISHGDGQMHPQNLHHSVKNTEVLSSLLNCVAFICLAGFGSAAFATWAPSLFCYYATHLRNLLLHDATLVMNWANSIFACVTFNFGPLTLCFCHMDSGNLPFGWCTITALSKFDYRCGGHLVL
;
A
#
# COMPACT_ATOMS: atom_id res chain seq x y z
N MET A 1 4.88 12.43 -1.12
CA MET A 1 4.41 11.03 -1.09
C MET A 1 5.60 10.14 -0.75
N LEU A 2 5.42 9.14 0.11
CA LEU A 2 6.43 8.10 0.35
C LEU A 2 5.75 6.74 0.29
N SER A 3 6.30 5.83 -0.49
CA SER A 3 5.81 4.46 -0.64
C SER A 3 6.80 3.48 -0.05
N ASN A 4 6.34 2.37 0.52
CA ASN A 4 7.19 1.31 1.07
C ASN A 4 6.55 -0.05 0.83
N GLY A 5 7.38 -1.07 0.63
CA GLY A 5 6.96 -2.46 0.45
C GLY A 5 7.56 -3.08 -0.80
N ILE A 6 7.02 -4.21 -1.22
CA ILE A 6 7.46 -4.98 -2.39
C ILE A 6 6.86 -4.34 -3.63
N SER A 7 7.71 -4.06 -4.62
CA SER A 7 7.32 -3.49 -5.91
C SER A 7 8.02 -4.22 -7.05
N HIS A 8 7.48 -4.05 -8.26
CA HIS A 8 8.08 -4.47 -9.52
C HIS A 8 7.64 -3.50 -10.62
N GLY A 9 8.59 -2.93 -11.36
CA GLY A 9 8.35 -1.85 -12.33
C GLY A 9 9.49 -0.84 -12.34
N ASP A 10 9.36 0.26 -13.10
CA ASP A 10 10.31 1.38 -13.12
C ASP A 10 11.79 0.98 -13.36
N GLY A 11 12.01 -0.03 -14.21
CA GLY A 11 13.35 -0.53 -14.55
C GLY A 11 13.92 -1.58 -13.60
N GLN A 12 13.15 -2.01 -12.58
CA GLN A 12 13.50 -3.17 -11.78
C GLN A 12 13.39 -4.46 -12.61
N MET A 13 14.41 -5.32 -12.52
CA MET A 13 14.47 -6.58 -13.28
C MET A 13 13.74 -7.75 -12.58
N HIS A 14 13.49 -7.62 -11.29
CA HIS A 14 12.77 -8.58 -10.46
C HIS A 14 12.10 -7.83 -9.30
N PRO A 15 11.07 -8.44 -8.64
CA PRO A 15 10.44 -7.83 -7.48
C PRO A 15 11.48 -7.59 -6.37
N GLN A 16 11.35 -6.46 -5.68
CA GLN A 16 12.20 -6.10 -4.54
C GLN A 16 11.49 -5.12 -3.60
N ASN A 17 11.99 -5.00 -2.37
CA ASN A 17 11.57 -3.93 -1.47
C ASN A 17 12.05 -2.56 -1.98
N LEU A 18 11.21 -1.53 -1.85
CA LEU A 18 11.59 -0.16 -2.19
C LEU A 18 12.75 0.33 -1.30
N HIS A 19 13.72 1.01 -1.92
CA HIS A 19 14.89 1.57 -1.25
C HIS A 19 14.75 3.08 -1.06
N HIS A 20 15.20 3.57 0.10
CA HIS A 20 15.02 4.96 0.50
C HIS A 20 16.30 5.56 1.10
N SER A 21 16.39 6.89 1.07
CA SER A 21 17.42 7.62 1.82
C SER A 21 17.23 7.43 3.33
N VAL A 22 18.30 7.59 4.10
CA VAL A 22 18.30 7.43 5.57
C VAL A 22 17.13 8.19 6.22
N LYS A 23 16.95 9.47 5.85
CA LYS A 23 15.87 10.32 6.38
C LYS A 23 14.47 9.77 6.06
N ASN A 24 14.26 9.26 4.85
CA ASN A 24 12.95 8.70 4.48
C ASN A 24 12.71 7.36 5.19
N THR A 25 13.74 6.55 5.37
CA THR A 25 13.67 5.30 6.13
C THR A 25 13.25 5.53 7.58
N GLU A 26 13.76 6.57 8.25
CA GLU A 26 13.36 6.92 9.62
C GLU A 26 11.87 7.30 9.71
N VAL A 27 11.39 8.12 8.76
CA VAL A 27 9.98 8.51 8.69
C VAL A 27 9.10 7.29 8.41
N LEU A 28 9.47 6.47 7.43
CA LEU A 28 8.73 5.25 7.09
C LEU A 28 8.71 4.25 8.24
N SER A 29 9.82 4.05 8.95
CA SER A 29 9.87 3.21 10.14
C SER A 29 8.89 3.69 11.21
N SER A 30 8.82 5.00 11.46
CA SER A 30 7.87 5.58 12.41
C SER A 30 6.41 5.35 11.99
N LEU A 31 6.11 5.47 10.70
CA LEU A 31 4.76 5.25 10.16
C LEU A 31 4.36 3.77 10.19
N LEU A 32 5.26 2.86 9.79
CA LEU A 32 5.02 1.42 9.76
C LEU A 32 4.84 0.84 11.17
N ASN A 33 5.52 1.40 12.19
CA ASN A 33 5.37 0.98 13.58
C ASN A 33 4.22 1.67 14.32
N CYS A 34 3.49 2.59 13.68
CA CYS A 34 2.35 3.25 14.29
C CYS A 34 1.15 2.30 14.35
N VAL A 35 0.61 2.09 15.57
CA VAL A 35 -0.56 1.22 15.80
C VAL A 35 -1.74 1.58 14.91
N ALA A 36 -2.00 2.88 14.67
CA ALA A 36 -3.09 3.31 13.81
C ALA A 36 -2.96 2.77 12.37
N PHE A 37 -1.75 2.79 11.81
CA PHE A 37 -1.52 2.28 10.45
C PHE A 37 -1.55 0.75 10.40
N ILE A 38 -1.05 0.06 11.43
CA ILE A 38 -1.18 -1.40 11.55
C ILE A 38 -2.66 -1.81 11.59
N CYS A 39 -3.49 -1.09 12.35
CA CYS A 39 -4.93 -1.33 12.42
C CYS A 39 -5.63 -1.04 11.08
N LEU A 40 -5.30 0.08 10.43
CA LEU A 40 -5.85 0.44 9.11
C LEU A 40 -5.51 -0.61 8.05
N ALA A 41 -4.26 -1.08 8.03
CA ALA A 41 -3.82 -2.12 7.10
C ALA A 41 -4.57 -3.43 7.32
N GLY A 42 -4.72 -3.85 8.59
CA GLY A 42 -5.51 -5.04 8.95
C GLY A 42 -6.98 -4.90 8.58
N PHE A 43 -7.59 -3.75 8.87
CA PHE A 43 -8.98 -3.46 8.50
C PHE A 43 -9.18 -3.50 6.98
N GLY A 44 -8.31 -2.85 6.21
CA GLY A 44 -8.37 -2.86 4.75
C GLY A 44 -8.23 -4.27 4.18
N SER A 45 -7.30 -5.06 4.72
CA SER A 45 -7.12 -6.47 4.34
C SER A 45 -8.36 -7.32 4.64
N ALA A 46 -8.95 -7.18 5.83
CA ALA A 46 -10.15 -7.91 6.22
C ALA A 46 -11.39 -7.49 5.40
N ALA A 47 -11.56 -6.19 5.15
CA ALA A 47 -12.62 -5.69 4.28
C ALA A 47 -12.48 -6.27 2.86
N PHE A 48 -11.26 -6.28 2.31
CA PHE A 48 -11.00 -6.86 1.01
C PHE A 48 -11.33 -8.36 0.95
N ALA A 49 -10.91 -9.14 1.96
CA ALA A 49 -11.26 -10.56 2.08
C ALA A 49 -12.77 -10.79 2.16
N THR A 50 -13.50 -9.88 2.81
CA THR A 50 -14.96 -9.98 2.98
C THR A 50 -15.71 -9.69 1.68
N TRP A 51 -15.34 -8.63 0.98
CA TRP A 51 -16.09 -8.12 -0.17
C TRP A 51 -15.66 -8.72 -1.52
N ALA A 52 -14.42 -9.19 -1.64
CA ALA A 52 -13.89 -9.80 -2.86
C ALA A 52 -13.03 -11.05 -2.56
N PRO A 53 -13.61 -12.10 -1.95
CA PRO A 53 -12.86 -13.25 -1.43
C PRO A 53 -12.05 -14.00 -2.49
N SER A 54 -12.58 -14.15 -3.71
CA SER A 54 -11.85 -14.81 -4.81
C SER A 54 -10.61 -14.02 -5.23
N LEU A 55 -10.71 -12.69 -5.28
CA LEU A 55 -9.58 -11.83 -5.62
C LEU A 55 -8.58 -11.75 -4.46
N PHE A 56 -9.05 -11.71 -3.21
CA PHE A 56 -8.18 -11.82 -2.05
C PHE A 56 -7.38 -13.13 -2.06
N CYS A 57 -8.02 -14.26 -2.39
CA CYS A 57 -7.35 -15.55 -2.53
C CYS A 57 -6.29 -15.55 -3.65
N TYR A 58 -6.58 -14.87 -4.76
CA TYR A 58 -5.60 -14.64 -5.83
C TYR A 58 -4.36 -13.90 -5.29
N TYR A 59 -4.56 -12.78 -4.56
CA TYR A 59 -3.46 -12.04 -3.95
C TYR A 59 -2.66 -12.92 -2.97
N ALA A 60 -3.35 -13.64 -2.07
CA ALA A 60 -2.72 -14.48 -1.05
C ALA A 60 -1.87 -15.59 -1.67
N THR A 61 -2.37 -16.23 -2.73
CA THR A 61 -1.65 -17.30 -3.43
C THR A 61 -0.37 -16.78 -4.08
N HIS A 62 -0.46 -15.69 -4.83
CA HIS A 62 0.68 -15.15 -5.58
C HIS A 62 1.71 -14.50 -4.65
N LEU A 63 1.26 -13.76 -3.64
CA LEU A 63 2.15 -13.18 -2.65
C LEU A 63 2.89 -14.25 -1.84
N ARG A 64 2.19 -15.31 -1.41
CA ARG A 64 2.83 -16.44 -0.72
C ARG A 64 3.90 -17.10 -1.60
N ASN A 65 3.57 -17.37 -2.87
CA ASN A 65 4.54 -17.98 -3.79
C ASN A 65 5.76 -17.08 -4.01
N LEU A 66 5.56 -15.76 -4.10
CA LEU A 66 6.64 -14.79 -4.21
C LEU A 66 7.56 -14.82 -2.97
N LEU A 67 7.00 -14.77 -1.77
CA LEU A 67 7.77 -14.80 -0.52
C LEU A 67 8.48 -16.14 -0.27
N LEU A 68 7.93 -17.25 -0.79
CA LEU A 68 8.60 -18.55 -0.75
C LEU A 68 9.78 -18.64 -1.74
N HIS A 69 9.68 -17.92 -2.86
CA HIS A 69 10.74 -17.90 -3.87
C HIS A 69 11.90 -16.98 -3.47
N ASP A 70 11.60 -15.86 -2.81
CA ASP A 70 12.58 -14.89 -2.35
C ASP A 70 12.36 -14.50 -0.89
N ALA A 71 13.17 -15.10 -0.01
CA ALA A 71 13.14 -14.86 1.43
C ALA A 71 13.72 -13.50 1.84
N THR A 72 14.30 -12.72 0.91
CA THR A 72 14.77 -11.36 1.19
C THR A 72 13.65 -10.33 1.20
N LEU A 73 12.49 -10.68 0.62
CA LEU A 73 11.34 -9.81 0.55
C LEU A 73 10.62 -9.70 1.90
N VAL A 74 10.38 -8.46 2.32
CA VAL A 74 9.74 -8.15 3.61
C VAL A 74 8.40 -7.46 3.38
N MET A 75 7.35 -8.02 3.97
CA MET A 75 6.03 -7.39 4.01
C MET A 75 6.01 -6.24 5.01
N ASN A 76 5.26 -5.18 4.69
CA ASN A 76 5.06 -4.05 5.60
C ASN A 76 4.44 -4.48 6.93
N TRP A 77 3.40 -5.32 6.87
CA TRP A 77 2.66 -5.78 8.05
C TRP A 77 2.17 -7.21 7.85
N ALA A 78 2.31 -8.03 8.90
CA ALA A 78 1.88 -9.44 8.88
C ALA A 78 0.35 -9.61 8.80
N ASN A 79 -0.43 -8.59 9.18
CA ASN A 79 -1.89 -8.60 9.15
C ASN A 79 -2.49 -8.01 7.85
N SER A 80 -1.67 -7.70 6.85
CA SER A 80 -2.10 -7.09 5.59
C SER A 80 -1.74 -7.94 4.37
N ILE A 81 -2.67 -8.02 3.41
CA ILE A 81 -2.45 -8.68 2.13
C ILE A 81 -1.74 -7.78 1.09
N PHE A 82 -1.67 -6.48 1.35
CA PHE A 82 -1.11 -5.51 0.40
C PHE A 82 0.41 -5.49 0.47
N ALA A 83 1.06 -5.75 -0.66
CA ALA A 83 2.52 -5.84 -0.79
C ALA A 83 3.23 -4.48 -0.61
N CYS A 84 2.54 -3.38 -0.92
CA CYS A 84 3.06 -2.01 -0.85
C CYS A 84 2.02 -1.06 -0.23
N VAL A 85 2.50 0.02 0.38
CA VAL A 85 1.68 1.11 0.93
C VAL A 85 2.27 2.44 0.51
N THR A 86 1.40 3.43 0.35
CA THR A 86 1.76 4.81 0.03
C THR A 86 1.19 5.77 1.08
N PHE A 87 2.05 6.62 1.62
CA PHE A 87 1.69 7.74 2.48
C PHE A 87 1.72 9.05 1.69
N ASN A 88 0.56 9.66 1.53
CA ASN A 88 0.42 10.99 0.94
C ASN A 88 0.36 12.03 2.06
N PHE A 89 1.36 12.92 2.10
CA PHE A 89 1.49 13.92 3.15
C PHE A 89 0.75 15.21 2.76
N GLY A 90 0.14 15.85 3.75
CA GLY A 90 -0.43 17.19 3.63
C GLY A 90 0.63 18.30 3.66
N PRO A 91 0.22 19.58 3.69
CA PRO A 91 -1.16 20.04 3.94
C PRO A 91 -2.09 19.94 2.73
N LEU A 92 -1.55 19.77 1.51
CA LEU A 92 -2.31 19.64 0.28
C LEU A 92 -1.86 18.39 -0.47
N THR A 93 -2.73 17.39 -0.53
CA THR A 93 -2.53 16.18 -1.33
C THR A 93 -3.38 16.29 -2.59
N LEU A 94 -2.73 16.53 -3.73
CA LEU A 94 -3.37 16.53 -5.04
C LEU A 94 -2.96 15.29 -5.82
N CYS A 95 -3.94 14.73 -6.51
CA CYS A 95 -3.78 13.60 -7.39
C CYS A 95 -4.44 13.97 -8.72
N PHE A 96 -3.64 14.09 -9.78
CA PHE A 96 -4.19 14.29 -11.12
C PHE A 96 -4.88 13.01 -11.59
N CYS A 97 -5.82 13.15 -12.51
CA CYS A 97 -6.47 11.99 -13.14
C CYS A 97 -5.40 11.09 -13.77
N HIS A 98 -5.30 9.86 -13.27
CA HIS A 98 -4.34 8.87 -13.75
C HIS A 98 -4.85 7.46 -13.46
N MET A 99 -4.15 6.48 -14.02
CA MET A 99 -4.33 5.07 -13.69
C MET A 99 -3.02 4.58 -13.06
N ASP A 100 -3.11 3.81 -11.99
CA ASP A 100 -1.96 3.17 -11.37
C ASP A 100 -1.48 1.98 -12.23
N SER A 101 -0.74 2.26 -13.30
CA SER A 101 -0.31 1.23 -14.26
C SER A 101 0.62 0.15 -13.68
N GLY A 102 1.21 0.40 -12.50
CA GLY A 102 2.00 -0.58 -11.76
C GLY A 102 1.16 -1.55 -10.91
N ASN A 103 -0.13 -1.28 -10.73
CA ASN A 103 -1.02 -2.16 -9.99
C ASN A 103 -1.52 -3.32 -10.85
N LEU A 104 -1.99 -4.38 -10.19
CA LEU A 104 -2.73 -5.44 -10.85
C LEU A 104 -4.01 -4.83 -11.50
N PRO A 105 -4.27 -5.01 -12.80
CA PRO A 105 -5.33 -4.29 -13.51
C PRO A 105 -6.75 -4.52 -12.96
N PHE A 106 -7.02 -5.72 -12.44
CA PHE A 106 -8.29 -6.07 -11.79
C PHE A 106 -8.19 -6.08 -10.26
N GLY A 107 -7.06 -5.58 -9.74
CA GLY A 107 -6.75 -5.47 -8.33
C GLY A 107 -7.52 -4.38 -7.63
N TRP A 108 -7.65 -4.49 -6.31
CA TRP A 108 -8.27 -3.47 -5.47
C TRP A 108 -7.20 -2.81 -4.60
N CYS A 109 -7.40 -1.53 -4.30
CA CYS A 109 -6.60 -0.78 -3.34
C CYS A 109 -7.49 -0.27 -2.21
N THR A 110 -6.95 -0.21 -1.01
CA THR A 110 -7.64 0.39 0.14
C THR A 110 -7.10 1.79 0.35
N ILE A 111 -7.97 2.79 0.17
CA ILE A 111 -7.62 4.21 0.28
C ILE A 111 -8.32 4.77 1.52
N THR A 112 -7.57 5.45 2.38
CA THR A 112 -8.10 6.11 3.57
C THR A 112 -7.68 7.58 3.59
N ALA A 113 -8.64 8.49 3.59
CA ALA A 113 -8.39 9.91 3.83
C ALA A 113 -8.24 10.15 5.34
N LEU A 114 -7.13 10.80 5.74
CA LEU A 114 -6.79 11.03 7.14
C LEU A 114 -6.59 12.54 7.41
N SER A 115 -6.46 12.88 8.69
CA SER A 115 -6.37 14.26 9.20
C SER A 115 -7.72 15.01 9.21
N LYS A 116 -7.67 16.25 9.70
CA LYS A 116 -8.80 17.18 9.72
C LYS A 116 -8.87 17.91 8.39
N PHE A 117 -9.92 17.66 7.62
CA PHE A 117 -10.24 18.37 6.39
C PHE A 117 -11.74 18.71 6.34
N ASP A 118 -12.08 19.73 5.55
CA ASP A 118 -13.49 20.03 5.23
C ASP A 118 -13.94 19.06 4.13
N TYR A 119 -14.81 18.11 4.48
CA TYR A 119 -15.35 17.12 3.56
C TYR A 119 -16.18 17.72 2.41
N ARG A 120 -16.51 19.02 2.45
CA ARG A 120 -17.16 19.73 1.34
C ARG A 120 -16.17 20.32 0.34
N CYS A 121 -14.94 20.56 0.79
CA CYS A 121 -13.89 21.22 0.03
C CYS A 121 -12.69 20.30 -0.29
N GLY A 122 -12.63 19.08 0.27
CA GLY A 122 -11.54 18.15 0.05
C GLY A 122 -11.78 16.76 0.62
N GLY A 123 -10.79 15.87 0.43
CA GLY A 123 -10.88 14.46 0.81
C GLY A 123 -11.76 13.61 -0.11
N HIS A 124 -12.13 14.16 -1.27
CA HIS A 124 -12.92 13.45 -2.28
C HIS A 124 -12.03 12.53 -3.11
N LEU A 125 -12.53 11.33 -3.39
CA LEU A 125 -12.01 10.46 -4.44
C LEU A 125 -12.93 10.62 -5.65
N VAL A 126 -12.40 11.16 -6.74
CA VAL A 126 -13.11 11.35 -8.01
C VAL A 126 -12.60 10.30 -8.99
N LEU A 127 -13.50 9.49 -9.54
CA LEU A 127 -13.23 8.37 -10.45
C LEU A 127 -13.79 8.66 -11.84
#